data_AF-T0T7N5-F1
#
_entry.id   AF-T0T7N5-F1
#
_cell.length_a   1.000
_cell.length_b   1.000
_cell.length_c   1.000
_cell.angle_alpha   90.00
_cell.angle_beta   90.00
_cell.angle_gamma   90.00
#
_symmetry.space_group_name_H-M   'P 1'
#
loop_
_entity.id
_entity.type
_entity.pdbx_description
1 polymer ?
#
loop_
_entity_poly.entity_id
_entity_poly.type
_entity_poly.pdbx_seq_one_letter_code
_entity_poly.pdbx_strand_id
1 'polypeptide(L)' 'MNFDKAFLGINGIDEKFLTTPDVEEAVIKRTVIENARKTYVVTDSSKIGRISFAKVEKIENVTIITNQSSGALMKK' A
#
# COMPACT_ATOMS: atom_id res chain seq x y z
N MET A 1 -8.20 -16.47 -6.42
CA MET A 1 -6.84 -16.21 -6.97
C MET A 1 -5.86 -16.47 -5.84
N ASN A 2 -4.64 -16.92 -6.10
CA ASN A 2 -3.65 -17.12 -5.03
C ASN A 2 -2.27 -16.68 -5.54
N PHE A 3 -1.71 -15.64 -4.93
CA PHE A 3 -0.42 -15.07 -5.34
C PHE A 3 0.62 -15.34 -4.26
N ASP A 4 1.81 -15.81 -4.63
CA ASP A 4 2.93 -15.89 -3.68
C ASP A 4 3.42 -14.48 -3.29
N LYS A 5 3.44 -13.55 -4.25
CA LYS A 5 3.86 -12.16 -4.05
C LYS A 5 3.02 -11.23 -4.92
N ALA A 6 2.54 -10.13 -4.36
CA ALA A 6 1.87 -9.05 -5.08
C ALA A 6 2.66 -7.75 -4.96
N PHE A 7 2.73 -6.99 -6.07
CA PHE A 7 3.33 -5.66 -6.12
C PHE A 7 2.26 -4.67 -6.57
N LEU A 8 1.94 -3.68 -5.73
CA LEU A 8 0.85 -2.75 -5.96
C LEU A 8 1.32 -1.29 -5.85
N GLY A 9 0.85 -0.44 -6.76
CA GLY A 9 0.99 1.00 -6.61
C GLY A 9 -0.02 1.57 -5.61
N ILE A 10 0.24 2.77 -5.08
CA ILE A 10 -0.69 3.51 -4.21
C ILE A 10 -0.58 5.02 -4.44
N ASN A 11 -1.66 5.76 -4.17
CA ASN A 11 -1.73 7.20 -4.42
C ASN A 11 -1.52 8.03 -3.16
N GLY A 12 -1.73 7.43 -1.98
CA GLY A 12 -1.44 8.06 -0.70
C GLY A 12 -1.14 7.04 0.39
N ILE A 13 -0.28 7.41 1.31
CA ILE A 13 0.03 6.67 2.53
C ILE A 13 -0.09 7.65 3.68
N ASP A 14 -1.05 7.45 4.57
CA ASP A 14 -1.17 8.22 5.81
C ASP A 14 -0.39 7.55 6.96
N GLU A 15 -0.63 7.91 8.22
CA GLU A 15 0.07 7.28 9.35
C GLU A 15 -0.29 5.79 9.57
N LYS A 16 -1.45 5.35 9.08
CA LYS A 16 -2.03 4.03 9.37
C LYS A 16 -2.47 3.26 8.13
N PHE A 17 -2.84 3.94 7.05
CA PHE A 17 -3.52 3.37 5.89
C PHE A 17 -2.88 3.78 4.57
N LEU A 18 -2.94 2.84 3.64
CA LEU A 18 -2.83 3.06 2.20
C LEU A 18 -4.15 3.63 1.67
N THR A 19 -4.09 4.61 0.78
CA THR A 19 -5.29 5.26 0.21
C THR A 19 -5.18 5.45 -1.29
N THR A 20 -6.32 5.44 -1.96
CA THR A 20 -6.45 5.63 -3.41
C THR A 20 -7.66 6.53 -3.74
N PRO A 21 -7.71 7.20 -4.89
CA PRO A 21 -8.77 8.17 -5.19
C PRO A 21 -10.14 7.52 -5.38
N ASP A 22 -10.16 6.28 -5.85
CA ASP A 22 -11.36 5.58 -6.30
C ASP A 22 -11.69 4.34 -5.43
N VAL A 23 -12.98 4.10 -5.20
CA VAL A 23 -13.45 2.99 -4.35
C VAL A 23 -13.28 1.64 -5.04
N GLU A 24 -13.49 1.57 -6.35
CA GLU A 24 -13.33 0.33 -7.13
C GLU A 24 -11.85 -0.07 -7.15
N GLU A 25 -10.94 0.89 -7.32
CA GLU A 25 -9.51 0.66 -7.21
C GLU A 25 -9.14 0.14 -5.81
N ALA A 26 -9.74 0.70 -4.75
CA ALA A 26 -9.51 0.24 -3.39
C ALA A 26 -9.99 -1.19 -3.17
N VAL A 27 -11.16 -1.55 -3.68
CA VAL A 27 -11.71 -2.91 -3.60
C VAL A 27 -10.79 -3.91 -4.30
N ILE A 28 -10.38 -3.62 -5.53
CA ILE A 28 -9.49 -4.50 -6.29
C ILE A 28 -8.17 -4.71 -5.54
N LYS A 29 -7.55 -3.63 -5.04
CA LYS A 29 -6.28 -3.72 -4.32
C LYS A 29 -6.42 -4.51 -3.01
N ARG A 30 -7.51 -4.33 -2.25
CA ARG A 30 -7.80 -5.14 -1.06
C ARG A 30 -7.90 -6.62 -1.40
N THR A 31 -8.67 -6.96 -2.44
CA THR A 31 -8.81 -8.35 -2.87
C THR A 31 -7.46 -8.95 -3.25
N VAL A 32 -6.59 -8.19 -3.93
CA VAL A 32 -5.22 -8.67 -4.22
C VAL A 32 -4.42 -8.89 -2.95
N ILE A 33 -4.48 -7.96 -1.98
CA ILE A 33 -3.76 -8.07 -0.71
C ILE A 33 -4.23 -9.30 0.09
N GLU A 34 -5.54 -9.49 0.20
CA GLU A 34 -6.17 -10.63 0.91
C GLU A 34 -5.82 -11.98 0.29
N ASN A 35 -5.56 -12.02 -1.01
CA ASN A 35 -5.25 -13.24 -1.77
C ASN A 35 -3.75 -13.43 -2.03
N ALA A 36 -2.88 -12.58 -1.46
CA ALA A 36 -1.44 -12.68 -1.60
C ALA A 36 -0.77 -13.12 -0.30
N ARG A 37 0.16 -14.08 -0.38
CA ARG A 37 0.96 -14.50 0.78
C ARG A 37 1.87 -13.37 1.28
N LYS A 38 2.34 -12.51 0.37
CA LYS A 38 3.14 -11.33 0.71
C LYS A 38 2.87 -10.19 -0.25
N THR A 39 2.61 -9.00 0.29
CA THR A 39 2.30 -7.81 -0.51
C THR A 39 3.35 -6.74 -0.33
N TYR A 40 3.81 -6.20 -1.46
CA TYR A 40 4.70 -5.05 -1.54
C TYR A 40 3.96 -3.89 -2.18
N VAL A 41 4.03 -2.73 -1.53
CA VAL A 41 3.53 -1.48 -2.07
C VAL A 41 4.70 -0.69 -2.63
N VAL A 42 4.69 -0.46 -3.94
CA VAL A 42 5.74 0.26 -4.65
C VAL A 42 5.26 1.67 -4.91
N THR A 43 5.92 2.66 -4.31
CA THR A 43 5.51 4.06 -4.44
C THR A 43 6.68 5.00 -4.28
N ASP A 44 6.59 6.19 -4.85
CA ASP A 44 7.56 7.24 -4.60
C ASP A 44 7.24 7.98 -3.29
N SER A 45 8.26 8.54 -2.66
CA SER A 45 8.17 9.23 -1.37
C SER A 45 7.21 10.43 -1.37
N SER A 46 6.86 11.01 -2.53
CA SER A 46 5.87 12.10 -2.59
C SER A 46 4.45 11.66 -2.20
N LYS A 47 4.19 10.36 -2.15
CA LYS A 47 2.90 9.79 -1.75
C LYS A 47 2.78 9.55 -0.24
N ILE A 48 3.88 9.65 0.51
CA ILE A 48 3.86 9.53 1.97
C ILE A 48 3.32 10.83 2.57
N GLY A 49 2.42 10.72 3.56
CA GLY A 49 1.68 11.83 4.16
C GLY A 49 0.52 12.35 3.29
N ARG A 50 0.25 11.72 2.13
CA ARG A 50 -0.89 12.06 1.27
C ARG A 50 -2.08 11.16 1.62
N ILE A 51 -3.27 11.75 1.67
CA ILE A 51 -4.53 11.04 1.84
C ILE A 51 -5.33 11.16 0.56
N SER A 52 -5.81 10.03 0.06
CA SER A 52 -6.84 9.94 -0.97
C SER A 52 -8.16 9.46 -0.38
N PHE A 53 -9.24 9.58 -1.15
CA PHE A 53 -10.61 9.40 -0.65
C PHE A 53 -10.90 7.99 -0.11
N ALA A 54 -10.46 6.94 -0.80
CA ALA A 54 -10.75 5.56 -0.43
C ALA A 54 -9.57 4.91 0.29
N LYS A 55 -9.85 4.28 1.44
CA LYS A 55 -8.85 3.46 2.16
C LYS A 55 -8.64 2.14 1.43
N VAL A 56 -7.42 1.65 1.38
CA VAL A 56 -7.11 0.32 0.81
C VAL A 56 -6.86 -0.65 1.95
N GLU A 57 -5.72 -0.55 2.62
CA GLU A 57 -5.29 -1.48 3.67
C GLU A 57 -4.44 -0.75 4.70
N LYS A 58 -4.27 -1.31 5.89
CA LYS A 58 -3.33 -0.79 6.87
C LYS A 58 -1.88 -0.99 6.44
N ILE A 59 -1.02 -0.03 6.77
CA ILE A 59 0.41 -0.07 6.45
C ILE A 59 1.10 -1.28 7.10
N GLU A 60 0.63 -1.70 8.28
CA GLU A 60 1.20 -2.82 9.04
C GLU A 60 1.12 -4.17 8.31
N ASN A 61 0.18 -4.31 7.37
CA ASN A 61 -0.13 -5.53 6.62
C ASN A 61 0.68 -5.66 5.32
N VAL A 62 1.47 -4.65 4.94
CA VAL A 62 2.24 -4.62 3.69
C VAL A 62 3.70 -4.28 3.94
N THR A 63 4.55 -4.52 2.95
CA THR A 63 5.92 -4.00 2.91
C THR A 63 5.98 -2.82 1.93
N ILE A 64 6.47 -1.65 2.35
CA ILE A 64 6.60 -0.49 1.45
C ILE A 64 8.00 -0.49 0.81
N ILE A 65 8.03 -0.36 -0.52
CA ILE A 65 9.23 -0.12 -1.31
C ILE A 65 9.11 1.30 -1.87
N THR A 66 10.07 2.15 -1.54
CA THR A 66 10.07 3.54 -1.99
C THR A 66 11.47 4.04 -2.33
N ASN A 67 11.53 5.14 -3.09
CA ASN A 67 12.78 5.74 -3.55
C ASN A 67 13.53 6.52 -2.46
N GLN A 68 12.95 6.71 -1.27
CA GLN A 68 13.61 7.33 -0.13
C GLN A 68 13.31 6.56 1.16
N SER A 69 14.34 6.21 1.92
CA SER A 69 14.16 5.57 3.23
C SER A 69 13.98 6.63 4.31
N SER A 70 12.74 6.88 4.74
CA SER A 70 12.49 7.47 6.07
C SER A 70 12.46 6.33 7.08
N GLY A 71 13.40 6.33 8.03
CA GLY A 71 13.64 5.21 8.95
C GLY A 71 12.43 4.77 9.81
N ALA A 72 11.37 5.57 9.84
CA ALA A 72 10.13 5.27 10.57
C ALA A 72 9.25 4.18 9.92
N LEU A 73 9.44 3.85 8.62
CA LEU A 73 8.58 2.91 7.89
C LEU A 73 9.24 1.54 7.59
N MET A 74 10.45 1.29 8.10
CA MET A 74 11.18 0.05 7.81
C MET A 74 10.93 -0.99 8.91
N LYS A 75 10.19 -2.07 8.57
CA LYS A 75 10.32 -3.35 9.29
C LYS A 75 11.68 -3.95 8.86
N LYS A 76 12.58 -4.14 9.83
CA LYS A 76 13.81 -4.93 9.65
C LYS A 76 13.48 -6.36 9.26
#